data_AF-A0A6N9VJ94-F1
#
_entry.id   AF-A0A6N9VJ94-F1
#
_cell.length_a   1.000
_cell.length_b   1.000
_cell.length_c   1.000
_cell.angle_alpha   90.00
_cell.angle_beta   90.00
_cell.angle_gamma   90.00
#
_symmetry.space_group_name_H-M   'P 1'
#
loop_
_entity.id
_entity.type
_entity.pdbx_description
1 polymer ?
#
loop_
_entity_poly.entity_id
_entity_poly.type
_entity_poly.pdbx_seq_one_letter_code
_entity_poly.pdbx_strand_id
1 'polypeptide(L)'
;MVSTGAVPNLVFRQLRGQRSAGEFAAAVRRAAREIGEQVACDARYIGRVESGEIRCPNYAYERVFLHMFPGASLADLGFSARETVRGRGARVVSEPPPPEPPAADESHHTDEESDVLRRVFMMSGTATVAAASLGLGGAPASAARISLPAQRRVGESEVDAVEQAVRRIRVLDDRHGADGLYRQAARPLKAAYELLDAGTTTRRATADRLHAGAGELAISVGWLAHDSGRFDDARSHYAEALATARLAGDAGLEAHAFCNTSFLAR
;
A
#
# COMPACT_ATOMS: atom_id res chain seq x y z
N MET A 1 -8.48 18.78 -27.53
CA MET A 1 -9.13 17.94 -26.50
C MET A 1 -9.64 18.86 -25.42
N VAL A 2 -10.95 19.07 -25.33
CA VAL A 2 -11.55 19.95 -24.31
C VAL A 2 -11.32 19.28 -22.97
N SER A 3 -10.49 19.88 -22.12
CA SER A 3 -10.33 19.47 -20.74
C SER A 3 -11.67 19.72 -20.05
N THR A 4 -12.43 18.68 -19.75
CA THR A 4 -13.67 18.80 -18.97
C THR A 4 -13.26 19.24 -17.57
N GLY A 5 -13.16 20.55 -17.36
CA GLY A 5 -12.77 21.13 -16.08
C GLY A 5 -13.66 20.57 -14.97
N ALA A 6 -13.07 20.31 -13.81
CA ALA A 6 -13.83 19.95 -12.62
C ALA A 6 -14.90 21.03 -12.37
N VAL A 7 -16.16 20.62 -12.29
CA VAL A 7 -17.27 21.54 -11.98
C VAL A 7 -17.24 21.80 -10.47
N PRO A 8 -17.08 23.06 -10.02
CA PRO A 8 -16.99 23.36 -8.59
C PRO A 8 -18.25 22.93 -7.83
N ASN A 9 -18.07 22.36 -6.65
CA ASN A 9 -19.17 22.01 -5.75
C ASN A 9 -19.60 23.24 -4.94
N LEU A 10 -20.42 24.08 -5.57
CA LEU A 10 -20.94 25.31 -4.93
C LEU A 10 -21.91 25.02 -3.78
N VAL A 11 -22.61 23.87 -3.82
CA VAL A 11 -23.55 23.46 -2.78
C VAL A 11 -22.81 23.17 -1.48
N PHE A 12 -21.73 22.39 -1.55
CA PHE A 12 -20.90 22.11 -0.40
C PHE A 12 -20.21 23.36 0.15
N ARG A 13 -19.84 24.31 -0.73
CA ARG A 13 -19.35 25.63 -0.32
C ARG A 13 -20.39 26.46 0.42
N GLN A 14 -21.66 26.37 0.05
CA GLN A 14 -22.77 27.01 0.78
C GLN A 14 -22.97 26.36 2.16
N LEU A 15 -22.87 25.03 2.24
CA LEU A 15 -22.98 24.28 3.51
C LEU A 15 -21.84 24.62 4.50
N ARG A 16 -20.63 24.89 3.99
CA ARG A 16 -19.55 25.43 4.83
C ARG A 16 -19.92 26.80 5.40
N GLY A 17 -20.65 27.62 4.63
CA GLY A 17 -21.07 28.96 5.01
C GLY A 17 -19.89 29.88 5.27
N GLN A 18 -19.93 30.64 6.37
CA GLN A 18 -18.88 31.60 6.73
C GLN A 18 -17.64 30.97 7.39
N ARG A 19 -17.70 29.68 7.73
CA ARG A 19 -16.57 28.97 8.36
C ARG A 19 -15.40 28.89 7.39
N SER A 20 -14.18 29.06 7.87
CA SER A 20 -13.00 28.74 7.08
C SER A 20 -12.96 27.24 6.72
N ALA A 21 -12.19 26.88 5.69
CA ALA A 21 -12.03 25.47 5.32
C ALA A 21 -11.46 24.63 6.48
N GLY A 22 -10.57 25.21 7.29
CA GLY A 22 -10.00 24.54 8.48
C GLY A 22 -11.01 24.32 9.60
N GLU A 23 -11.86 25.32 9.89
CA GLU A 23 -12.93 25.20 10.87
C GLU A 23 -13.98 24.18 10.45
N PHE A 24 -14.35 24.18 9.17
CA PHE A 24 -15.29 23.20 8.64
C PHE A 24 -14.71 21.79 8.68
N ALA A 25 -13.43 21.61 8.32
CA ALA A 25 -12.74 20.34 8.46
C ALA A 25 -12.70 19.88 9.94
N ALA A 26 -12.52 20.79 10.89
CA ALA A 26 -12.58 20.47 12.31
C ALA A 26 -13.98 19.99 12.76
N ALA A 27 -15.04 20.61 12.23
CA ALA A 27 -16.42 20.16 12.45
C ALA A 27 -16.66 18.77 11.84
N VAL A 28 -16.15 18.49 10.64
CA VAL A 28 -16.21 17.17 10.01
C VAL A 28 -15.51 16.10 10.87
N ARG A 29 -14.29 16.38 11.35
CA ARG A 29 -13.58 15.45 12.26
C ARG A 29 -14.32 15.23 13.58
N ARG A 30 -15.01 16.25 14.10
CA ARG A 30 -15.85 16.11 15.30
C ARG A 30 -17.05 15.21 15.03
N ALA A 31 -17.79 15.46 13.97
CA ALA A 31 -18.94 14.64 13.56
C ALA A 31 -18.53 13.18 13.31
N ALA A 32 -17.37 12.96 12.70
CA ALA A 32 -16.84 11.61 12.51
C ALA A 32 -16.63 10.85 13.82
N ARG A 33 -16.05 11.51 14.84
CA ARG A 33 -15.90 10.91 16.17
C ARG A 33 -17.24 10.55 16.82
N GLU A 34 -18.29 11.34 16.59
CA GLU A 34 -19.62 11.09 17.16
C GLU A 34 -20.24 9.79 16.61
N ILE A 35 -19.94 9.42 15.36
CA ILE A 35 -20.44 8.19 14.72
C ILE A 35 -19.41 7.06 14.66
N GLY A 36 -18.25 7.20 15.34
CA GLY A 36 -17.19 6.20 15.34
C GLY A 36 -16.38 6.11 14.04
N GLU A 37 -16.49 7.10 13.15
CA GLU A 37 -15.72 7.19 11.91
C GLU A 37 -14.36 7.85 12.13
N GLN A 38 -13.33 7.31 11.49
CA GLN A 38 -11.97 7.86 11.52
C GLN A 38 -11.67 8.55 10.20
N VAL A 39 -11.73 9.89 10.18
CA VAL A 39 -11.41 10.69 8.99
C VAL A 39 -10.34 11.75 9.31
N ALA A 40 -9.31 11.83 8.48
CA ALA A 40 -8.25 12.83 8.57
C ALA A 40 -8.58 14.09 7.74
N CYS A 41 -9.80 14.61 7.86
CA CYS A 41 -10.22 15.77 7.07
C CYS A 41 -9.35 16.99 7.41
N ASP A 42 -8.85 17.72 6.43
CA ASP A 42 -8.13 18.99 6.62
C ASP A 42 -8.68 20.09 5.69
N ALA A 43 -8.14 21.30 5.79
CA ALA A 43 -8.58 22.43 4.96
C ALA A 43 -8.36 22.17 3.46
N ARG A 44 -7.34 21.38 3.10
CA ARG A 44 -7.00 21.05 1.73
C ARG A 44 -8.03 20.09 1.14
N TYR A 45 -8.46 19.08 1.90
CA TYR A 45 -9.52 18.16 1.52
C TYR A 45 -10.82 18.91 1.22
N ILE A 46 -11.22 19.84 2.09
CA ILE A 46 -12.39 20.71 1.85
C ILE A 46 -12.22 21.52 0.57
N GLY A 47 -11.04 22.09 0.32
CA GLY A 47 -10.75 22.80 -0.93
C GLY A 47 -10.90 21.93 -2.18
N ARG A 48 -10.49 20.66 -2.12
CA ARG A 48 -10.64 19.69 -3.23
C ARG A 48 -12.09 19.26 -3.46
N VAL A 49 -12.90 19.20 -2.40
CA VAL A 49 -14.35 18.99 -2.50
C VAL A 49 -15.01 20.19 -3.18
N GLU A 50 -14.73 21.40 -2.70
CA GLU A 50 -15.34 22.63 -3.24
C GLU A 50 -14.91 22.94 -4.67
N SER A 51 -13.68 22.61 -5.06
CA SER A 51 -13.20 22.76 -6.44
C SER A 51 -13.80 21.72 -7.40
N GLY A 52 -14.47 20.69 -6.87
CA GLY A 52 -15.01 19.58 -7.65
C GLY A 52 -13.95 18.55 -8.07
N GLU A 53 -12.73 18.62 -7.53
CA GLU A 53 -11.72 17.57 -7.73
C GLU A 53 -12.20 16.26 -7.10
N ILE A 54 -12.81 16.33 -5.92
CA ILE A 54 -13.47 15.21 -5.25
C ILE A 54 -14.95 15.23 -5.61
N ARG A 55 -15.32 14.45 -6.63
CA ARG A 55 -16.71 14.34 -7.12
C ARG A 55 -17.55 13.31 -6.37
N CYS A 56 -16.91 12.27 -5.86
CA CYS A 56 -17.54 11.24 -5.03
C CYS A 56 -16.61 11.02 -3.84
N PRO A 57 -17.01 11.39 -2.61
CA PRO A 57 -16.24 11.11 -1.42
C PRO A 57 -16.20 9.59 -1.18
N ASN A 58 -15.27 9.11 -0.38
CA ASN A 58 -15.26 7.70 0.01
C ASN A 58 -16.36 7.43 1.06
N TYR A 59 -16.63 6.15 1.35
CA TYR A 59 -17.73 5.76 2.23
C TYR A 59 -17.65 6.33 3.65
N ALA A 60 -16.44 6.55 4.20
CA ALA A 60 -16.29 7.14 5.52
C ALA A 60 -16.76 8.61 5.51
N TYR A 61 -16.27 9.40 4.56
CA TYR A 61 -16.72 10.79 4.40
C TYR A 61 -18.20 10.89 4.02
N GLU A 62 -18.73 9.97 3.20
CA GLU A 62 -20.15 9.89 2.89
C GLU A 62 -20.99 9.77 4.18
N ARG A 63 -20.67 8.81 5.06
CA ARG A 63 -21.39 8.62 6.34
C ARG A 63 -21.29 9.85 7.24
N VAL A 64 -20.10 10.45 7.33
CA VAL A 64 -19.90 11.67 8.12
C VAL A 64 -20.74 12.83 7.59
N PHE A 65 -20.77 13.04 6.27
CA PHE A 65 -21.56 14.12 5.68
C PHE A 65 -23.07 13.90 5.84
N LEU A 66 -23.55 12.67 5.66
CA LEU A 66 -24.96 12.33 5.88
C LEU A 66 -25.37 12.46 7.36
N HIS A 67 -24.45 12.21 8.30
CA HIS A 67 -24.67 12.49 9.72
C HIS A 67 -24.71 13.99 10.02
N MET A 68 -23.81 14.78 9.42
CA MET A 68 -23.79 16.24 9.60
C MET A 68 -24.99 16.96 8.98
N PHE A 69 -25.57 16.38 7.92
CA PHE A 69 -26.71 16.94 7.21
C PHE A 69 -27.84 15.90 7.09
N PRO A 70 -28.56 15.61 8.19
CA PRO A 70 -29.62 14.61 8.18
C PRO A 70 -30.69 14.92 7.14
N GLY A 71 -31.11 13.91 6.39
CA GLY A 71 -32.14 14.03 5.35
C GLY A 71 -31.63 14.51 3.98
N ALA A 72 -30.36 14.92 3.86
CA ALA A 72 -29.73 15.19 2.56
C ALA A 72 -29.18 13.89 1.95
N SER A 73 -29.24 13.77 0.62
CA SER A 73 -28.47 12.77 -0.12
C SER A 73 -27.12 13.32 -0.55
N LEU A 74 -26.19 12.46 -0.98
CA LEU A 74 -24.89 12.93 -1.52
C LEU A 74 -25.06 13.85 -2.74
N ALA A 75 -26.10 13.63 -3.55
CA ALA A 75 -26.43 14.51 -4.68
C ALA A 75 -26.88 15.89 -4.19
N ASP A 76 -27.65 15.96 -3.10
CA ASP A 76 -28.06 17.23 -2.48
C ASP A 76 -26.87 17.98 -1.85
N LEU A 77 -25.78 17.29 -1.55
CA LEU A 77 -24.51 17.88 -1.11
C LEU A 77 -23.59 18.26 -2.30
N GLY A 78 -24.06 18.09 -3.54
CA GLY A 78 -23.34 18.40 -4.77
C GLY A 78 -22.33 17.34 -5.22
N PHE A 79 -22.39 16.12 -4.68
CA PHE A 79 -21.57 15.00 -5.13
C PHE A 79 -22.24 14.23 -6.27
N SER A 80 -21.42 13.68 -7.16
CA SER A 80 -21.88 12.82 -8.24
C SER A 80 -22.12 11.39 -7.73
N ALA A 81 -23.14 10.74 -8.27
CA ALA A 81 -23.41 9.33 -7.98
C ALA A 81 -22.21 8.45 -8.34
N ARG A 82 -21.89 7.47 -7.50
CA ARG A 82 -20.66 6.69 -7.61
C ARG A 82 -20.59 5.90 -8.92
N GLU A 83 -21.74 5.48 -9.45
CA GLU A 83 -21.87 4.83 -10.75
C GLU A 83 -21.45 5.76 -11.89
N THR A 84 -21.76 7.06 -11.79
CA THR A 84 -21.39 8.05 -12.80
C THR A 84 -19.90 8.41 -12.77
N VAL A 85 -19.27 8.37 -11.59
CA VAL A 85 -17.82 8.58 -11.45
C VAL A 85 -17.02 7.35 -11.89
N ARG A 86 -17.53 6.14 -11.64
CA ARG A 86 -16.92 4.87 -12.07
C ARG A 86 -17.22 4.50 -13.53
N GLY A 87 -18.21 5.14 -14.15
CA GLY A 87 -18.81 4.75 -15.43
C GLY A 87 -18.19 5.34 -16.70
N ARG A 88 -16.93 4.97 -17.02
CA ARG A 88 -16.52 4.66 -18.42
C ARG A 88 -16.15 3.18 -18.60
N GLY A 89 -16.18 2.36 -17.54
CA GLY A 89 -15.83 0.93 -17.59
C GLY A 89 -16.94 -0.05 -17.19
N ALA A 90 -18.12 0.42 -16.78
CA ALA A 90 -19.19 -0.43 -16.23
C ALA A 90 -20.44 -0.42 -17.12
N ARG A 91 -20.28 -0.74 -18.42
CA ARG A 91 -21.42 -1.08 -19.27
C ARG A 91 -21.13 -2.43 -19.91
N VAL A 92 -22.09 -3.33 -19.76
CA VAL A 92 -22.10 -4.76 -20.15
C VAL A 92 -21.47 -5.69 -19.11
N VAL A 93 -22.22 -6.01 -18.05
CA VAL A 93 -22.78 -7.37 -17.86
C VAL A 93 -24.11 -7.20 -17.13
N SER A 94 -25.20 -7.30 -17.89
CA SER A 94 -26.53 -7.59 -17.34
C SER A 94 -26.77 -9.06 -17.64
N GLU A 95 -26.65 -9.92 -16.64
CA GLU A 95 -27.21 -11.27 -16.68
C GLU A 95 -27.60 -11.69 -15.25
N PRO A 96 -28.80 -12.27 -15.03
CA PRO A 96 -29.31 -12.56 -13.68
C PRO A 96 -28.70 -13.86 -13.12
N PRO A 97 -28.63 -14.02 -11.78
CA PRO A 97 -27.98 -15.18 -11.16
C PRO A 97 -28.87 -16.45 -11.21
N PRO A 98 -28.29 -17.65 -11.39
CA PRO A 98 -29.01 -18.92 -11.23
C PRO A 98 -29.14 -19.33 -9.74
N PRO A 99 -30.08 -20.25 -9.39
CA PRO A 99 -30.50 -20.48 -8.02
C PRO A 99 -29.55 -21.43 -7.24
N GLU A 100 -29.41 -21.16 -5.94
CA GLU A 100 -28.64 -21.95 -4.97
C GLU A 100 -29.34 -23.27 -4.56
N PRO A 101 -28.57 -24.34 -4.25
CA PRO A 101 -28.99 -25.42 -3.36
C PRO A 101 -28.15 -25.46 -2.04
N PRO A 102 -28.59 -26.25 -1.03
CA PRO A 102 -28.58 -25.84 0.37
C PRO A 102 -27.30 -26.19 1.15
N ALA A 103 -27.16 -25.50 2.29
CA ALA A 103 -26.12 -25.66 3.29
C ALA A 103 -26.00 -27.09 3.85
N ALA A 104 -24.77 -27.56 3.97
CA ALA A 104 -24.39 -28.66 4.86
C ALA A 104 -22.94 -28.50 5.32
N ASP A 105 -22.84 -28.23 6.63
CA ASP A 105 -21.96 -28.84 7.63
C ASP A 105 -20.42 -28.72 7.55
N GLU A 106 -19.88 -28.45 8.73
CA GLU A 106 -18.49 -28.15 9.04
C GLU A 106 -17.57 -29.37 8.85
N SER A 107 -16.44 -29.16 8.16
CA SER A 107 -15.20 -29.91 8.41
C SER A 107 -14.04 -29.29 7.61
N HIS A 108 -13.41 -28.25 8.17
CA HIS A 108 -12.14 -27.76 7.65
C HIS A 108 -10.97 -28.41 8.41
N HIS A 109 -10.36 -29.42 7.78
CA HIS A 109 -8.99 -29.84 8.06
C HIS A 109 -8.22 -29.97 6.74
N THR A 110 -7.26 -29.07 6.56
CA THR A 110 -6.02 -29.14 5.77
C THR A 110 -5.35 -27.79 6.03
N ASP A 111 -4.49 -27.63 7.06
CA ASP A 111 -3.08 -28.06 7.11
C ASP A 111 -2.36 -27.82 5.78
N GLU A 112 -1.84 -26.60 5.60
CA GLU A 112 -0.61 -26.24 4.86
C GLU A 112 -0.43 -24.70 4.92
N GLU A 113 0.17 -24.18 5.98
CA GLU A 113 0.93 -22.89 5.96
C GLU A 113 1.55 -22.61 7.35
N SER A 114 2.55 -23.41 7.74
CA SER A 114 3.35 -23.08 8.92
C SER A 114 4.78 -23.60 8.82
N ASP A 115 5.46 -23.31 7.70
CA ASP A 115 6.86 -23.74 7.50
C ASP A 115 7.84 -22.64 7.04
N VAL A 116 7.42 -21.38 7.03
CA VAL A 116 8.30 -20.25 6.62
C VAL A 116 8.86 -19.45 7.82
N LEU A 117 8.36 -19.67 9.04
CA LEU A 117 8.77 -18.89 10.23
C LEU A 117 9.83 -19.56 11.12
N ARG A 118 10.39 -20.72 10.73
CA ARG A 118 11.50 -21.35 11.49
C ARG A 118 12.90 -21.17 10.90
N ARG A 119 13.05 -20.56 9.71
CA ARG A 119 14.37 -20.45 9.05
C ARG A 119 15.04 -19.06 9.13
N VAL A 120 14.36 -18.03 9.61
CA VAL A 120 14.92 -16.65 9.59
C VAL A 120 15.43 -16.17 10.97
N PHE A 121 15.29 -16.95 12.06
CA PHE A 121 15.70 -16.50 13.40
C PHE A 121 16.91 -17.20 14.05
N MET A 122 17.72 -17.99 13.32
CA MET A 122 18.95 -18.58 13.89
C MET A 122 20.11 -18.58 12.89
N MET A 123 20.68 -17.40 12.59
CA MET A 123 22.06 -17.34 12.08
C MET A 123 22.72 -15.98 12.41
N SER A 124 22.80 -15.67 13.69
CA SER A 124 23.84 -14.76 14.22
C SER A 124 24.75 -15.60 15.10
N GLY A 125 25.88 -16.02 14.58
CA GLY A 125 26.84 -16.85 15.30
C GLY A 125 28.19 -16.88 14.59
N THR A 126 29.08 -16.00 15.02
CA THR A 126 30.49 -15.92 14.65
C THR A 126 31.24 -17.23 14.91
N ALA A 127 31.98 -17.76 13.91
CA ALA A 127 33.16 -18.60 14.14
C ALA A 127 34.03 -18.70 12.87
N THR A 128 35.08 -17.88 12.81
CA THR A 128 36.26 -18.08 11.96
C THR A 128 37.31 -18.87 12.73
N VAL A 129 37.63 -20.12 12.36
CA VAL A 129 38.94 -20.76 12.66
C VAL A 129 39.32 -21.83 11.61
N ALA A 130 40.51 -21.59 11.02
CA ALA A 130 41.60 -22.45 10.54
C ALA A 130 41.46 -23.56 9.46
N ALA A 131 42.24 -23.31 8.39
CA ALA A 131 43.18 -24.16 7.67
C ALA A 131 43.32 -25.66 7.99
N ALA A 132 43.35 -26.46 6.92
CA ALA A 132 44.26 -27.59 6.78
C ALA A 132 44.70 -27.74 5.31
N SER A 133 46.01 -27.81 5.13
CA SER A 133 46.74 -28.02 3.87
C SER A 133 46.82 -29.51 3.50
N LEU A 134 47.15 -29.77 2.22
CA LEU A 134 47.64 -31.03 1.59
C LEU A 134 46.54 -32.00 1.08
N GLY A 135 46.59 -32.52 -0.15
CA GLY A 135 47.65 -32.47 -1.15
C GLY A 135 47.29 -33.09 -2.51
N LEU A 136 48.17 -32.76 -3.47
CA LEU A 136 48.62 -33.45 -4.69
C LEU A 136 47.62 -34.15 -5.65
N GLY A 137 47.60 -33.62 -6.88
CA GLY A 137 47.91 -34.43 -8.08
C GLY A 137 46.83 -34.52 -9.17
N GLY A 138 47.01 -33.80 -10.29
CA GLY A 138 46.30 -34.05 -11.55
C GLY A 138 46.24 -32.85 -12.50
N ALA A 139 46.92 -32.94 -13.66
CA ALA A 139 47.15 -31.91 -14.67
C ALA A 139 45.88 -31.51 -15.49
N PRO A 140 45.91 -30.44 -16.32
CA PRO A 140 44.79 -29.55 -16.55
C PRO A 140 43.86 -30.02 -17.69
N ALA A 141 42.61 -30.35 -17.36
CA ALA A 141 41.55 -30.36 -18.35
C ALA A 141 40.95 -28.94 -18.41
N SER A 142 41.07 -28.33 -19.58
CA SER A 142 40.58 -27.00 -19.96
C SER A 142 39.34 -26.59 -19.17
N ALA A 143 39.54 -25.72 -18.19
CA ALA A 143 38.45 -25.07 -17.50
C ALA A 143 37.71 -24.22 -18.54
N ALA A 144 36.64 -24.80 -19.10
CA ALA A 144 35.50 -24.00 -19.52
C ALA A 144 35.16 -23.20 -18.27
N ARG A 145 35.59 -21.93 -18.27
CA ARG A 145 35.14 -20.94 -17.31
C ARG A 145 33.64 -20.93 -17.52
N ILE A 146 32.93 -21.69 -16.68
CA ILE A 146 31.53 -21.45 -16.41
C ILE A 146 31.57 -20.01 -15.91
N SER A 147 31.30 -19.06 -16.80
CA SER A 147 30.93 -17.72 -16.40
C SER A 147 29.67 -17.92 -15.59
N LEU A 148 29.86 -18.07 -14.27
CA LEU A 148 28.81 -17.86 -13.29
C LEU A 148 28.09 -16.59 -13.75
N PRO A 149 26.76 -16.61 -13.94
CA PRO A 149 26.04 -15.43 -14.38
C PRO A 149 26.49 -14.30 -13.48
N ALA A 150 27.14 -13.29 -14.08
CA ALA A 150 27.77 -12.21 -13.34
C ALA A 150 26.74 -11.73 -12.33
N GLN A 151 27.03 -11.87 -11.03
CA GLN A 151 26.13 -11.44 -9.97
C GLN A 151 25.60 -10.07 -10.37
N ARG A 152 24.30 -10.01 -10.68
CA ARG A 152 23.67 -8.83 -11.25
C ARG A 152 23.71 -7.77 -10.15
N ARG A 153 24.77 -6.97 -10.15
CA ARG A 153 24.98 -5.95 -9.12
C ARG A 153 23.79 -5.01 -9.18
N VAL A 154 23.09 -4.86 -8.07
CA VAL A 154 22.06 -3.84 -7.93
C VAL A 154 22.74 -2.48 -8.10
N GLY A 155 22.31 -1.72 -9.12
CA GLY A 155 22.80 -0.39 -9.42
C GLY A 155 21.77 0.68 -9.06
N GLU A 156 22.12 1.93 -9.35
CA GLU A 156 21.25 3.09 -9.18
C GLU A 156 19.92 2.93 -9.95
N SER A 157 19.94 2.29 -11.13
CA SER A 157 18.75 2.04 -11.94
C SER A 157 17.68 1.21 -11.24
N GLU A 158 18.10 0.15 -10.55
CA GLU A 158 17.20 -0.72 -9.80
C GLU A 158 16.61 0.02 -8.60
N VAL A 159 17.42 0.80 -7.88
CA VAL A 159 16.97 1.63 -6.75
C VAL A 159 15.95 2.68 -7.22
N ASP A 160 16.27 3.41 -8.29
CA ASP A 160 15.38 4.42 -8.86
C ASP A 160 14.05 3.82 -9.33
N ALA A 161 14.07 2.59 -9.86
CA ALA A 161 12.87 1.87 -10.25
C ALA A 161 11.97 1.54 -9.05
N VAL A 162 12.53 1.12 -7.92
CA VAL A 162 11.79 0.87 -6.67
C VAL A 162 11.18 2.17 -6.15
N GLU A 163 11.97 3.24 -6.05
CA GLU A 163 11.47 4.54 -5.60
C GLU A 163 10.36 5.09 -6.53
N GLN A 164 10.49 4.88 -7.84
CA GLN A 164 9.47 5.26 -8.81
C GLN A 164 8.21 4.41 -8.68
N ALA A 165 8.33 3.13 -8.33
CA ALA A 165 7.18 2.27 -8.06
C ALA A 165 6.37 2.77 -6.86
N VAL A 166 7.04 3.16 -5.76
CA VAL A 166 6.39 3.80 -4.59
C VAL A 166 5.60 5.04 -5.02
N ARG A 167 6.25 5.98 -5.74
CA ARG A 167 5.60 7.20 -6.24
C ARG A 167 4.40 6.88 -7.13
N ARG A 168 4.53 5.89 -8.01
CA ARG A 168 3.47 5.50 -8.95
C ARG A 168 2.28 4.88 -8.22
N ILE A 169 2.51 4.02 -7.23
CA ILE A 169 1.45 3.41 -6.42
C ILE A 169 0.66 4.50 -5.72
N ARG A 170 1.31 5.45 -5.05
CA ARG A 170 0.65 6.57 -4.36
C ARG A 170 -0.23 7.39 -5.32
N VAL A 171 0.30 7.74 -6.49
CA VAL A 171 -0.46 8.48 -7.51
C VAL A 171 -1.65 7.68 -8.06
N LEU A 172 -1.47 6.37 -8.27
CA LEU A 172 -2.56 5.52 -8.76
C LEU A 172 -3.64 5.36 -7.70
N ASP A 173 -3.24 5.18 -6.46
CA ASP A 173 -4.15 5.08 -5.35
C ASP A 173 -4.97 6.35 -5.15
N ASP A 174 -4.31 7.52 -5.10
CA ASP A 174 -4.98 8.82 -5.00
C ASP A 174 -6.07 9.02 -6.08
N ARG A 175 -5.91 8.39 -7.24
CA ARG A 175 -6.82 8.50 -8.39
C ARG A 175 -7.88 7.39 -8.46
N HIS A 176 -7.55 6.19 -8.01
CA HIS A 176 -8.33 4.98 -8.29
C HIS A 176 -8.78 4.21 -7.04
N GLY A 177 -8.18 4.50 -5.89
CA GLY A 177 -8.37 3.79 -4.64
C GLY A 177 -7.72 2.41 -4.61
N ALA A 178 -7.76 1.79 -3.43
CA ALA A 178 -6.89 0.67 -3.10
C ALA A 178 -7.29 -0.70 -3.68
N ASP A 179 -8.59 -0.99 -3.78
CA ASP A 179 -9.12 -2.36 -3.92
C ASP A 179 -8.67 -3.07 -5.22
N GLY A 180 -8.65 -2.35 -6.34
CA GLY A 180 -8.12 -2.87 -7.61
C GLY A 180 -6.58 -2.82 -7.72
N LEU A 181 -5.95 -1.98 -6.91
CA LEU A 181 -4.51 -1.69 -6.99
C LEU A 181 -3.69 -2.64 -6.11
N TYR A 182 -4.21 -3.10 -4.97
CA TYR A 182 -3.52 -3.97 -4.03
C TYR A 182 -2.88 -5.20 -4.71
N ARG A 183 -3.66 -5.94 -5.49
CA ARG A 183 -3.17 -7.13 -6.23
C ARG A 183 -2.08 -6.79 -7.25
N GLN A 184 -2.10 -5.59 -7.83
CA GLN A 184 -1.10 -5.15 -8.79
C GLN A 184 0.18 -4.66 -8.08
N ALA A 185 0.04 -4.03 -6.92
CA ALA A 185 1.12 -3.48 -6.12
C ALA A 185 1.99 -4.55 -5.43
N ALA A 186 1.47 -5.78 -5.27
CA ALA A 186 2.27 -6.90 -4.78
C ALA A 186 3.45 -7.26 -5.72
N ARG A 187 3.33 -7.03 -7.03
CA ARG A 187 4.38 -7.34 -8.01
C ARG A 187 5.66 -6.51 -7.81
N PRO A 188 5.61 -5.16 -7.79
CA PRO A 188 6.81 -4.38 -7.52
C PRO A 188 7.39 -4.63 -6.14
N LEU A 189 6.56 -4.94 -5.12
CA LEU A 189 7.05 -5.29 -3.78
C LEU A 189 7.88 -6.57 -3.80
N LYS A 190 7.35 -7.63 -4.42
CA LYS A 190 8.09 -8.88 -4.61
C LYS A 190 9.40 -8.65 -5.35
N ALA A 191 9.38 -7.87 -6.43
CA ALA A 191 10.60 -7.56 -7.18
C ALA A 191 11.64 -6.79 -6.34
N ALA A 192 11.21 -5.90 -5.44
CA ALA A 192 12.11 -5.17 -4.55
C ALA A 192 12.79 -6.10 -3.53
N TYR A 193 12.05 -7.06 -2.95
CA TYR A 193 12.64 -8.06 -2.07
C TYR A 193 13.55 -9.05 -2.81
N GLU A 194 13.19 -9.45 -4.02
CA GLU A 194 14.09 -10.25 -4.88
C GLU A 194 15.41 -9.51 -5.17
N LEU A 195 15.39 -8.16 -5.30
CA LEU A 195 16.61 -7.36 -5.45
C LEU A 195 17.44 -7.32 -4.16
N LEU A 196 16.80 -7.25 -2.99
CA LEU A 196 17.48 -7.30 -1.69
C LEU A 196 18.14 -8.67 -1.46
N ASP A 197 17.45 -9.75 -1.83
CA ASP A 197 17.95 -11.13 -1.70
C ASP A 197 19.03 -11.48 -2.73
N ALA A 198 18.89 -10.98 -3.98
CA ALA A 198 19.83 -11.26 -5.07
C ALA A 198 21.21 -10.60 -4.87
N GLY A 199 21.29 -9.57 -4.03
CA GLY A 199 22.50 -9.29 -3.26
C GLY A 199 23.40 -8.14 -3.69
N THR A 200 24.49 -8.05 -2.91
CA THR A 200 25.70 -7.22 -2.96
C THR A 200 25.65 -5.94 -3.80
N THR A 201 25.03 -4.92 -3.23
CA THR A 201 25.21 -3.55 -3.68
C THR A 201 26.67 -3.11 -3.49
N THR A 202 27.30 -2.62 -4.55
CA THR A 202 28.72 -2.19 -4.49
C THR A 202 28.96 -0.97 -3.59
N ARG A 203 27.92 -0.21 -3.26
CA ARG A 203 27.98 1.00 -2.44
C ARG A 203 26.96 0.92 -1.33
N ARG A 204 27.40 1.22 -0.09
CA ARG A 204 26.52 1.25 1.09
C ARG A 204 25.32 2.18 0.88
N ALA A 205 25.53 3.39 0.39
CA ALA A 205 24.45 4.35 0.14
C ALA A 205 23.34 3.81 -0.81
N THR A 206 23.71 3.04 -1.83
CA THR A 206 22.76 2.43 -2.76
C THR A 206 22.01 1.27 -2.07
N ALA A 207 22.65 0.52 -1.18
CA ALA A 207 21.99 -0.51 -0.38
C ALA A 207 20.99 0.11 0.60
N ASP A 208 21.37 1.20 1.28
CA ASP A 208 20.52 1.91 2.24
C ASP A 208 19.27 2.45 1.54
N ARG A 209 19.43 3.07 0.37
CA ARG A 209 18.29 3.52 -0.47
C ARG A 209 17.41 2.38 -0.94
N LEU A 210 17.98 1.23 -1.30
CA LEU A 210 17.18 0.07 -1.70
C LEU A 210 16.32 -0.45 -0.54
N HIS A 211 16.89 -0.56 0.67
CA HIS A 211 16.13 -0.96 1.86
C HIS A 211 15.04 0.06 2.21
N ALA A 212 15.36 1.35 2.19
CA ALA A 212 14.39 2.42 2.43
C ALA A 212 13.24 2.36 1.40
N GLY A 213 13.57 2.20 0.11
CA GLY A 213 12.60 2.06 -0.97
C GLY A 213 11.71 0.82 -0.82
N ALA A 214 12.28 -0.34 -0.46
CA ALA A 214 11.52 -1.56 -0.24
C ALA A 214 10.57 -1.45 0.97
N GLY A 215 11.03 -0.84 2.07
CA GLY A 215 10.18 -0.59 3.24
C GLY A 215 9.06 0.40 2.95
N GLU A 216 9.34 1.50 2.24
CA GLU A 216 8.31 2.45 1.79
C GLU A 216 7.29 1.80 0.84
N LEU A 217 7.73 0.83 0.03
CA LEU A 217 6.87 0.05 -0.84
C LEU A 217 5.98 -0.91 -0.05
N ALA A 218 6.54 -1.59 0.97
CA ALA A 218 5.78 -2.41 1.90
C ALA A 218 4.72 -1.60 2.67
N ILE A 219 5.06 -0.40 3.16
CA ILE A 219 4.07 0.53 3.76
C ILE A 219 2.97 0.88 2.75
N SER A 220 3.35 1.20 1.52
CA SER A 220 2.37 1.56 0.48
C SER A 220 1.43 0.40 0.15
N VAL A 221 1.93 -0.83 0.05
CA VAL A 221 1.11 -2.03 -0.18
C VAL A 221 0.25 -2.36 1.05
N GLY A 222 0.79 -2.22 2.25
CA GLY A 222 0.04 -2.41 3.50
C GLY A 222 -1.12 -1.42 3.63
N TRP A 223 -0.90 -0.17 3.24
CA TRP A 223 -1.95 0.85 3.21
C TRP A 223 -3.06 0.49 2.22
N LEU A 224 -2.70 -0.02 1.03
CA LEU A 224 -3.70 -0.52 0.08
C LEU A 224 -4.49 -1.71 0.62
N ALA A 225 -3.82 -2.64 1.30
CA ALA A 225 -4.47 -3.80 1.92
C ALA A 225 -5.47 -3.34 2.99
N HIS A 226 -5.04 -2.41 3.85
CA HIS A 226 -5.85 -1.83 4.91
C HIS A 226 -7.13 -1.19 4.36
N ASP A 227 -7.02 -0.32 3.35
CA ASP A 227 -8.15 0.38 2.74
C ASP A 227 -9.07 -0.55 1.94
N SER A 228 -8.57 -1.73 1.57
CA SER A 228 -9.35 -2.81 0.96
C SER A 228 -10.01 -3.74 1.99
N GLY A 229 -9.90 -3.44 3.30
CA GLY A 229 -10.46 -4.25 4.39
C GLY A 229 -9.68 -5.53 4.70
N ARG A 230 -8.47 -5.68 4.14
CA ARG A 230 -7.60 -6.85 4.33
C ARG A 230 -6.61 -6.59 5.46
N PHE A 231 -7.11 -6.58 6.70
CA PHE A 231 -6.33 -6.16 7.86
C PHE A 231 -5.17 -7.11 8.20
N ASP A 232 -5.33 -8.41 7.94
CA ASP A 232 -4.24 -9.38 8.17
C ASP A 232 -3.11 -9.20 7.17
N ASP A 233 -3.43 -9.01 5.89
CA ASP A 233 -2.45 -8.66 4.86
C ASP A 233 -1.75 -7.33 5.21
N ALA A 234 -2.50 -6.31 5.62
CA ALA A 234 -1.94 -5.02 6.04
C ALA A 234 -0.95 -5.17 7.21
N ARG A 235 -1.29 -5.99 8.21
CA ARG A 235 -0.42 -6.27 9.36
C ARG A 235 0.89 -6.90 8.91
N SER A 236 0.84 -7.88 8.01
CA SER A 236 2.02 -8.53 7.45
C SER A 236 2.92 -7.53 6.72
N HIS A 237 2.36 -6.70 5.85
CA HIS A 237 3.11 -5.68 5.10
C HIS A 237 3.76 -4.63 6.00
N TYR A 238 3.05 -4.16 7.05
CA TYR A 238 3.64 -3.22 8.00
C TYR A 238 4.74 -3.86 8.87
N ALA A 239 4.60 -5.15 9.22
CA ALA A 239 5.64 -5.89 9.92
C ALA A 239 6.90 -6.07 9.05
N GLU A 240 6.73 -6.36 7.76
CA GLU A 240 7.83 -6.43 6.79
C GLU A 240 8.53 -5.07 6.62
N ALA A 241 7.78 -3.97 6.54
CA ALA A 241 8.34 -2.62 6.53
C ALA A 241 9.16 -2.32 7.79
N LEU A 242 8.64 -2.67 8.97
CA LEU A 242 9.33 -2.49 10.25
C LEU A 242 10.62 -3.32 10.32
N ALA A 243 10.59 -4.57 9.88
CA ALA A 243 11.78 -5.42 9.81
C ALA A 243 12.83 -4.82 8.87
N THR A 244 12.40 -4.36 7.69
CA THR A 244 13.27 -3.72 6.68
C THR A 244 13.91 -2.45 7.24
N ALA A 245 13.14 -1.60 7.93
CA ALA A 245 13.62 -0.37 8.56
C ALA A 245 14.69 -0.64 9.62
N ARG A 246 14.47 -1.65 10.48
CA ARG A 246 15.41 -2.03 11.53
C ARG A 246 16.70 -2.62 10.99
N LEU A 247 16.61 -3.44 9.94
CA LEU A 247 17.79 -3.98 9.25
C LEU A 247 18.63 -2.85 8.62
N ALA A 248 17.98 -1.81 8.10
CA ALA A 248 18.65 -0.65 7.51
C ALA A 248 19.09 0.41 8.54
N GLY A 249 18.61 0.34 9.78
CA GLY A 249 18.82 1.40 10.78
C GLY A 249 18.10 2.70 10.45
N ASP A 250 16.99 2.66 9.70
CA ASP A 250 16.21 3.83 9.32
C ASP A 250 15.10 4.12 10.34
N ALA A 251 15.39 5.02 11.27
CA ALA A 251 14.44 5.42 12.32
C ALA A 251 13.20 6.14 11.77
N GLY A 252 13.31 6.84 10.63
CA GLY A 252 12.19 7.55 10.01
C GLY A 252 11.19 6.57 9.43
N LEU A 253 11.69 5.57 8.70
CA LEU A 253 10.87 4.49 8.16
C LEU A 253 10.28 3.61 9.27
N GLU A 254 11.04 3.34 10.34
CA GLU A 254 10.54 2.60 11.52
C GLU A 254 9.36 3.34 12.17
N ALA A 255 9.48 4.65 12.40
CA ALA A 255 8.38 5.46 12.92
C ALA A 255 7.16 5.44 11.96
N HIS A 256 7.40 5.51 10.65
CA HIS A 256 6.35 5.45 9.63
C HIS A 256 5.59 4.11 9.65
N ALA A 257 6.31 2.99 9.79
CA ALA A 257 5.72 1.66 9.93
C ALA A 257 4.87 1.55 11.21
N PHE A 258 5.35 2.09 12.34
CA PHE A 258 4.56 2.13 13.59
C PHE A 258 3.30 2.97 13.47
N CYS A 259 3.38 4.16 12.87
CA CYS A 259 2.20 4.99 12.63
C CYS A 259 1.14 4.23 11.83
N ASN A 260 1.53 3.51 10.78
CA ASN A 260 0.58 2.74 9.98
C ASN A 260 0.02 1.52 10.73
N THR A 261 0.86 0.82 11.48
CA THR A 261 0.42 -0.30 12.34
C THR A 261 -0.59 0.15 13.39
N SER A 262 -0.51 1.40 13.88
CA SER A 262 -1.44 1.93 14.88
C SER A 262 -2.89 1.97 14.40
N PHE A 263 -3.15 2.07 13.09
CA PHE A 263 -4.49 1.99 12.52
C PHE A 263 -5.15 0.61 12.67
N LEU A 264 -4.34 -0.44 12.90
CA LEU A 264 -4.80 -1.81 13.13
C LEU A 264 -5.09 -2.12 14.60
N ALA A 265 -4.77 -1.22 15.53
CA ALA A 265 -5.08 -1.40 16.95
C ALA A 265 -6.56 -1.06 17.17
N ARG A 266 -7.40 -2.09 17.24
CA ARG A 266 -8.80 -2.02 17.65
C ARG A 266 -9.07 -3.05 18.73
#